data_AF-A0A748SBL5-F1
#
_entry.id   AF-A0A748SBL5-F1
#
_cell.length_a   1.000
_cell.length_b   1.000
_cell.length_c   1.000
_cell.angle_alpha   90.00
_cell.angle_beta   90.00
_cell.angle_gamma   90.00
#
_symmetry.space_group_name_H-M   'P 1'
#
loop_
_entity.id
_entity.type
_entity.pdbx_description
1 polymer ?
#
loop_
_entity_poly.entity_id
_entity_poly.type
_entity_poly.pdbx_seq_one_letter_code
_entity_poly.pdbx_strand_id
1 'polypeptide(L)'
;MENTNIVTTEQQAPNTISASNAIFNVQALGQLTAFANLMADSQVTVPAHLAGKPADCMAIVMQAMQWGMNPYAVAQKTHLVNGVL
;
A
#
# COMPACT_ATOMS: atom_id res chain seq x y z
N MET A 1 6.58 12.48 -46.40
CA MET A 1 7.03 11.84 -45.17
C MET A 1 6.69 12.79 -44.06
N GLU A 2 5.66 12.49 -43.25
CA GLU A 2 5.66 12.83 -41.83
C GLU A 2 4.52 12.01 -41.22
N ASN A 3 4.88 11.01 -40.43
CA ASN A 3 3.95 10.05 -39.86
C ASN A 3 3.28 10.68 -38.64
N THR A 4 1.95 10.75 -38.68
CA THR A 4 1.10 11.05 -37.54
C THR A 4 1.32 9.98 -36.46
N ASN A 5 2.12 10.32 -35.45
CA ASN A 5 2.17 9.54 -34.20
C ASN A 5 0.86 9.79 -33.45
N ILE A 6 -0.11 8.93 -33.69
CA ILE A 6 -1.23 8.73 -32.78
C ILE A 6 -0.62 8.12 -31.52
N VAL A 7 -0.33 8.97 -30.53
CA VAL A 7 -0.11 8.51 -29.16
C VAL A 7 -1.47 8.00 -28.70
N THR A 8 -1.70 6.70 -28.87
CA THR A 8 -2.78 6.00 -28.18
C THR A 8 -2.48 6.15 -26.69
N THR A 9 -3.07 7.15 -26.06
CA THR A 9 -3.22 7.17 -24.61
C THR A 9 -4.16 6.02 -24.27
N GLU A 10 -3.59 4.83 -24.13
CA GLU A 10 -4.21 3.80 -23.31
C GLU A 10 -4.26 4.42 -21.91
N GLN A 11 -5.44 4.95 -21.60
CA GLN A 11 -5.85 5.26 -20.25
C GLN A 11 -5.78 3.92 -19.51
N GLN A 12 -4.60 3.58 -18.96
CA GLN A 12 -4.49 2.54 -17.96
C GLN A 12 -5.39 3.00 -16.83
N ALA A 13 -6.63 2.48 -16.82
CA ALA A 13 -7.51 2.57 -15.69
C ALA A 13 -6.66 2.22 -14.46
N PRO A 14 -6.75 2.97 -13.35
CA PRO A 14 -5.97 2.66 -12.17
C PRO A 14 -6.19 1.18 -11.89
N ASN A 15 -5.11 0.38 -11.93
CA ASN A 15 -5.16 -1.01 -11.55
C ASN A 15 -5.59 -1.02 -10.09
N THR A 16 -6.89 -1.08 -9.84
CA THR A 16 -7.47 -1.25 -8.51
C THR A 16 -7.14 -2.69 -8.15
N ILE A 17 -5.92 -2.89 -7.64
CA ILE A 17 -5.51 -4.15 -7.07
C ILE A 17 -6.35 -4.31 -5.80
N SER A 18 -7.46 -5.03 -5.90
CA SER A 18 -8.20 -5.45 -4.71
C SER A 18 -7.28 -6.25 -3.81
N ALA A 19 -7.30 -5.97 -2.49
CA ALA A 19 -6.50 -6.68 -1.49
C ALA A 19 -6.59 -8.21 -1.66
N SER A 20 -7.79 -8.72 -1.93
CA SER A 20 -8.04 -10.14 -2.19
C SER A 20 -7.29 -10.71 -3.39
N ASN A 21 -7.10 -9.93 -4.47
CA ASN A 21 -6.39 -10.37 -5.68
C ASN A 21 -4.88 -10.21 -5.54
N ALA A 22 -4.43 -9.28 -4.69
CA ALA A 22 -3.00 -9.02 -4.46
C ALA A 22 -2.31 -10.18 -3.75
N ILE A 23 -3.00 -10.84 -2.81
CA ILE A 23 -2.44 -11.95 -2.02
C ILE A 23 -2.12 -13.16 -2.90
N PHE A 24 -2.94 -13.42 -3.92
CA PHE A 24 -2.75 -14.55 -4.85
C PHE A 24 -1.85 -14.23 -6.05
N ASN A 25 -1.39 -12.98 -6.18
CA ASN A 25 -0.47 -12.55 -7.22
C ASN A 25 0.89 -12.23 -6.60
N VAL A 26 1.88 -13.09 -6.83
CA VAL A 26 3.24 -12.95 -6.26
C VAL A 26 3.89 -11.60 -6.60
N GLN A 27 3.64 -11.07 -7.80
CA GLN A 27 4.16 -9.76 -8.20
C GLN A 27 3.49 -8.63 -7.41
N ALA A 28 2.17 -8.68 -7.23
CA ALA A 28 1.44 -7.71 -6.42
C ALA A 28 1.88 -7.80 -4.95
N LEU A 29 2.05 -9.00 -4.42
CA LEU A 29 2.54 -9.22 -3.06
C LEU A 29 3.93 -8.59 -2.86
N GLY A 30 4.84 -8.75 -3.83
CA GLY A 30 6.17 -8.12 -3.77
C GLY A 30 6.11 -6.59 -3.72
N GLN A 31 5.22 -5.97 -4.51
CA GLN A 31 5.00 -4.51 -4.46
C GLN A 31 4.43 -4.06 -3.10
N LEU A 32 3.49 -4.82 -2.54
CA LEU A 32 2.92 -4.54 -1.23
C LEU A 32 3.96 -4.69 -0.11
N THR A 33 4.82 -5.71 -0.19
CA THR A 33 5.93 -5.87 0.76
C THR A 33 6.92 -4.70 0.67
N ALA A 34 7.29 -4.26 -0.54
CA ALA A 34 8.15 -3.08 -0.71
C ALA A 34 7.51 -1.82 -0.12
N PHE A 35 6.22 -1.62 -0.35
CA PHE A 35 5.48 -0.49 0.20
C PHE A 35 5.37 -0.55 1.73
N ALA A 36 5.15 -1.72 2.31
CA ALA A 36 5.11 -1.92 3.76
C ALA A 36 6.47 -1.64 4.43
N ASN A 37 7.58 -2.04 3.79
CA ASN A 37 8.93 -1.68 4.23
C ASN A 37 9.13 -0.16 4.22
N LEU A 38 8.74 0.51 3.13
CA LEU A 38 8.80 1.97 3.06
C LEU A 38 7.96 2.65 4.15
N MET A 39 6.78 2.09 4.47
CA MET A 39 5.97 2.59 5.58
C MET A 39 6.68 2.42 6.92
N ALA A 40 7.33 1.28 7.16
CA ALA A 40 8.09 1.02 8.39
C ALA A 40 9.33 1.92 8.54
N ASP A 41 9.93 2.37 7.44
CA ASP A 41 11.05 3.32 7.45
C ASP A 41 10.62 4.75 7.81
N SER A 42 9.33 5.08 7.72
CA SER A 42 8.83 6.40 8.10
C SER A 42 8.89 6.61 9.60
N GLN A 43 9.57 7.69 10.01
CA GLN A 43 9.75 8.06 11.42
C GLN A 43 8.74 9.09 11.92
N VAL A 44 8.10 9.84 11.01
CA VAL A 44 7.25 10.98 11.38
C VAL A 44 5.78 10.72 11.06
N THR A 45 5.50 10.12 9.90
CA THR A 45 4.11 9.94 9.44
C THR A 45 3.48 8.64 9.91
N VAL A 46 4.29 7.70 10.40
CA VAL A 46 3.87 6.40 10.94
C VAL A 46 4.11 6.39 12.45
N PRO A 47 3.14 5.91 13.26
CA PRO A 47 3.27 5.92 14.71
C PRO A 47 4.34 4.94 15.20
N ALA A 48 4.91 5.23 16.37
CA ALA A 48 6.05 4.50 16.94
C ALA A 48 5.83 2.99 17.10
N HIS A 49 4.58 2.55 17.29
CA HIS A 49 4.28 1.12 17.41
C HIS A 49 4.28 0.37 16.08
N LEU A 50 4.32 1.07 14.94
CA LEU A 50 4.44 0.51 13.59
C LEU A 50 5.81 0.80 12.94
N ALA A 51 6.47 1.89 13.34
CA ALA A 51 7.80 2.23 12.84
C ALA A 51 8.81 1.09 13.09
N GLY A 52 9.58 0.73 12.06
CA GLY A 52 10.50 -0.40 12.08
C GLY A 52 9.83 -1.78 12.08
N LYS A 53 8.50 -1.87 11.94
CA LYS A 53 7.74 -3.13 11.93
C LYS A 53 7.06 -3.36 10.58
N PRO A 54 7.78 -3.82 9.55
CA PRO A 54 7.23 -3.97 8.21
C PRO A 54 6.08 -4.97 8.11
N ALA A 55 6.08 -6.03 8.93
CA ALA A 55 4.96 -6.99 8.97
C ALA A 55 3.66 -6.36 9.48
N ASP A 56 3.74 -5.53 10.53
CA ASP A 56 2.57 -4.81 11.06
C ASP A 56 2.11 -3.73 10.07
N CYS A 57 3.05 -3.02 9.44
CA CYS A 57 2.74 -2.08 8.34
C CYS A 57 2.02 -2.79 7.18
N MET A 58 2.44 -4.00 6.81
CA MET A 58 1.79 -4.79 5.76
C MET A 58 0.32 -5.09 6.10
N ALA A 59 0.02 -5.45 7.35
CA ALA A 59 -1.35 -5.65 7.80
C ALA A 59 -2.20 -4.38 7.62
N ILE A 60 -1.64 -3.21 7.96
CA ILE A 60 -2.31 -1.92 7.76
C ILE A 60 -2.52 -1.60 6.28
N VAL A 61 -1.53 -1.88 5.43
CA VAL A 61 -1.63 -1.68 3.98
C VAL A 61 -2.76 -2.54 3.41
N MET A 62 -2.81 -3.82 3.78
CA MET A 62 -3.88 -4.72 3.35
C MET A 62 -5.25 -4.27 3.84
N GLN A 63 -5.33 -3.81 5.09
CA GLN A 63 -6.58 -3.29 5.66
C GLN A 63 -7.05 -2.02 4.94
N ALA A 64 -6.13 -1.09 4.65
CA ALA A 64 -6.42 0.14 3.93
C ALA A 64 -6.89 -0.15 2.50
N MET A 65 -6.23 -1.08 1.80
CA MET A 65 -6.66 -1.54 0.48
C MET A 65 -8.07 -2.13 0.52
N GLN A 66 -8.39 -2.94 1.54
CA GLN A 66 -9.73 -3.53 1.68
C GLN A 66 -10.81 -2.47 1.89
N TRP A 67 -10.47 -1.33 2.50
CA TRP A 67 -11.37 -0.18 2.68
C TRP A 67 -11.28 0.86 1.55
N GLY A 68 -10.38 0.69 0.58
CA GLY A 68 -10.11 1.72 -0.44
C GLY A 68 -9.54 3.02 0.15
N MET A 69 -8.81 2.94 1.26
CA MET A 69 -8.26 4.08 1.99
C MET A 69 -6.75 4.23 1.81
N ASN A 70 -6.22 5.42 2.13
CA ASN A 70 -4.78 5.66 2.18
C ASN A 70 -4.16 4.95 3.40
N PRO A 71 -3.14 4.09 3.22
CA PRO A 71 -2.52 3.32 4.31
C PRO A 71 -1.85 4.18 5.39
N TYR A 72 -1.29 5.35 5.05
CA TYR A 72 -0.76 6.28 6.06
C TYR A 72 -1.88 6.88 6.92
N ALA A 73 -3.02 7.22 6.32
CA ALA A 73 -4.16 7.75 7.06
C ALA A 73 -4.78 6.70 8.00
N VAL A 74 -4.79 5.43 7.59
CA VAL A 74 -5.20 4.31 8.46
C VAL A 74 -4.18 4.13 9.58
N ALA A 75 -2.89 4.09 9.27
CA ALA A 75 -1.81 3.93 10.26
C ALA A 75 -1.88 4.99 11.37
N GLN A 76 -2.11 6.26 11.02
CA GLN A 76 -2.21 7.36 11.99
C GLN A 76 -3.39 7.23 12.96
N LYS A 77 -4.42 6.44 12.62
CA LYS A 77 -5.59 6.19 13.48
C LYS A 77 -5.46 4.92 14.32
N THR A 78 -4.40 4.15 14.13
CA THR A 78 -4.14 2.96 14.94
C THR A 78 -3.70 3.35 16.35
N HIS A 79 -4.10 2.56 17.32
CA HIS A 79 -3.70 2.70 18.72
C HIS A 79 -3.61 1.31 19.34
N LEU A 80 -2.68 1.11 20.26
CA LEU A 80 -2.55 -0.16 20.98
C LEU A 80 -3.61 -0.24 22.08
N VAL A 81 -4.27 -1.38 22.21
CA VAL A 81 -5.15 -1.72 23.34
C VAL A 81 -4.47 -2.81 24.15
N ASN A 82 -4.11 -2.52 25.39
CA ASN A 82 -3.35 -3.44 26.27
C ASN A 82 -2.04 -3.96 25.65
N GLY A 83 -1.40 -3.16 24.78
CA GLY A 83 -0.15 -3.54 24.10
C GLY A 83 -0.33 -4.43 22.86
N VAL A 84 -1.57 -4.72 22.47
CA VAL A 84 -1.90 -5.45 21.24
C VAL A 84 -2.45 -4.48 20.21
N LEU A 85 -2.09 -4.68 18.94
CA LEU A 85 -2.54 -3.90 17.78
C LEU A 85 -3.97 -4.26 17.37
#